data_AF-A0A5E7JNC5-F1
#
_entry.id   AF-A0A5E7JNC5-F1
#
_cell.length_a   1.000
_cell.length_b   1.000
_cell.length_c   1.000
_cell.angle_alpha   90.00
_cell.angle_beta   90.00
_cell.angle_gamma   90.00
#
_symmetry.space_group_name_H-M   'P 1'
#
loop_
_entity.id
_entity.type
_entity.pdbx_description
1 polymer ?
#
loop_
_entity_poly.entity_id
_entity_poly.type
_entity_poly.pdbx_seq_one_letter_code
_entity_poly.pdbx_strand_id
1 'polypeptide(L)'
;MAAFIPSGKPASEDGFTYLGVLFLIMVMGMGLASAGELWSTASRRDRERQLLWVGTQYAQALRSYYRSSPGLAQYPKELADLLQDERFPGAKHHIRQLYPDPIGGGEWFLMRGFDGRITGISSPSTDKPLKQADFPAQWSDFNGMASYKDWQFVAEKAFIDGASGPAKGLSQQSRAAQP
;
A
#
# COMPACT_ATOMS: atom_id res chain seq x y z
N MET A 1 41.08 -69.39 -43.90
CA MET A 1 39.95 -69.89 -43.09
C MET A 1 39.65 -68.87 -41.99
N ALA A 2 38.38 -68.74 -41.63
CA ALA A 2 37.70 -67.50 -41.20
C ALA A 2 38.21 -66.82 -39.92
N ALA A 3 38.06 -65.49 -39.90
CA ALA A 3 38.44 -64.56 -38.84
C ALA A 3 37.48 -64.60 -37.63
N PHE A 4 38.05 -64.41 -36.44
CA PHE A 4 37.31 -64.21 -35.19
C PHE A 4 36.71 -62.81 -35.16
N ILE A 5 35.38 -62.73 -34.99
CA ILE A 5 34.68 -61.47 -34.73
C ILE A 5 34.50 -61.34 -33.21
N PRO A 6 35.09 -60.34 -32.55
CA PRO A 6 34.75 -60.04 -31.16
C PRO A 6 33.35 -59.44 -31.12
N SER A 7 32.40 -60.18 -30.54
CA SER A 7 31.05 -59.68 -30.30
C SER A 7 31.10 -58.63 -29.18
N GLY A 8 30.83 -57.37 -29.52
CA GLY A 8 30.66 -56.28 -28.56
C GLY A 8 29.47 -56.56 -27.64
N LYS A 9 29.65 -56.36 -26.33
CA LYS A 9 28.57 -56.42 -25.34
C LYS A 9 27.67 -55.19 -25.50
N PRO A 10 26.33 -55.32 -25.54
CA PRO A 10 25.46 -54.16 -25.41
C PRO A 10 25.62 -53.59 -24.00
N ALA A 11 26.13 -52.36 -23.90
CA ALA A 11 26.06 -51.60 -22.65
C ALA A 11 24.57 -51.31 -22.39
N SER A 12 24.00 -51.91 -21.35
CA SER A 12 22.66 -51.60 -20.89
C SER A 12 22.62 -50.15 -20.46
N GLU A 13 21.91 -49.33 -21.22
CA GLU A 13 21.79 -47.89 -21.02
C GLU A 13 21.18 -47.55 -19.65
N ASP A 14 21.79 -46.58 -18.98
CA ASP A 14 21.51 -46.11 -17.62
C ASP A 14 20.12 -45.44 -17.47
N GLY A 15 19.04 -46.22 -17.52
CA GLY A 15 17.69 -45.73 -17.25
C GLY A 15 17.47 -45.26 -15.81
N PHE A 16 18.26 -45.78 -14.86
CA PHE A 16 18.17 -45.39 -13.44
C PHE A 16 18.71 -43.98 -13.18
N THR A 17 19.79 -43.58 -13.87
CA THR A 17 20.37 -42.24 -13.73
C THR A 17 19.41 -41.16 -14.21
N TYR A 18 18.67 -41.43 -15.29
CA TYR A 18 17.62 -40.53 -15.77
C TYR A 18 16.49 -40.34 -14.74
N LEU A 19 16.02 -41.43 -14.12
CA LEU A 19 15.03 -41.37 -13.04
C LEU A 19 15.57 -40.60 -11.83
N GLY A 20 16.84 -40.79 -11.47
CA GLY A 20 17.49 -40.05 -10.38
C GLY A 20 17.58 -38.55 -10.65
N VAL A 21 17.93 -38.16 -11.89
CA VAL A 21 17.97 -36.75 -12.30
C VAL A 21 16.57 -36.13 -12.33
N LEU A 22 15.57 -36.84 -12.84
CA LEU A 22 14.16 -36.38 -12.81
C LEU A 22 13.68 -36.19 -11.37
N PHE A 23 14.02 -37.11 -10.47
CA PHE A 23 13.68 -37.00 -9.05
C PHE A 23 14.39 -35.82 -8.39
N LEU A 24 15.68 -35.60 -8.67
CA LEU A 24 16.44 -34.44 -8.18
C LEU A 24 15.79 -33.13 -8.64
N ILE A 25 15.45 -33.01 -9.93
CA ILE A 25 14.78 -31.83 -10.49
C ILE A 25 13.42 -31.62 -9.81
N MET A 26 12.66 -32.69 -9.55
CA MET A 26 11.38 -32.62 -8.85
C MET A 26 11.55 -32.08 -7.42
N VAL A 27 12.52 -32.60 -6.66
CA VAL A 27 12.81 -32.12 -5.29
C VAL A 27 13.28 -30.67 -5.29
N MET A 28 14.14 -30.28 -6.24
CA MET A 28 14.59 -28.89 -6.38
C MET A 28 13.43 -27.96 -6.75
N GLY A 29 12.57 -28.35 -7.70
CA GLY A 29 11.39 -27.58 -8.09
C GLY A 29 10.42 -27.35 -6.92
N MET A 30 10.20 -28.39 -6.11
CA MET A 30 9.35 -28.31 -4.92
C MET A 30 9.96 -27.41 -3.83
N GLY A 31 11.29 -27.44 -3.66
CA GLY A 31 12.01 -26.54 -2.77
C GLY A 31 11.85 -25.07 -3.16
N LEU A 32 12.01 -24.74 -4.45
CA LEU A 32 11.86 -23.35 -4.94
C LEU A 32 10.43 -22.82 -4.82
N ALA A 33 9.42 -23.66 -5.04
CA ALA A 33 8.01 -23.26 -4.93
C ALA A 33 7.65 -22.77 -3.51
N SER A 34 8.18 -23.41 -2.48
CA SER A 34 7.92 -23.03 -1.07
C SER A 34 8.47 -21.64 -0.68
N ALA A 35 9.53 -21.18 -1.34
CA ALA A 35 10.13 -19.87 -1.03
C ALA A 35 9.31 -18.68 -1.59
N GLY A 36 8.53 -18.88 -2.66
CA GLY A 36 7.78 -17.81 -3.33
C GLY A 36 6.60 -17.27 -2.52
N GLU A 37 5.90 -18.14 -1.77
CA GLU A 37 4.73 -17.73 -0.98
C GLU A 37 5.09 -16.76 0.15
N LEU A 38 6.24 -16.97 0.79
CA LEU A 38 6.77 -16.09 1.85
C LEU A 38 7.07 -14.69 1.32
N TRP A 39 7.60 -14.57 0.10
CA TRP A 39 7.92 -13.29 -0.53
C TRP A 39 6.68 -12.48 -0.89
N SER A 40 5.58 -13.12 -1.30
CA SER A 40 4.34 -12.41 -1.62
C SER A 40 3.79 -11.65 -0.40
N THR A 41 3.83 -12.28 0.78
CA THR A 41 3.36 -11.69 2.03
C THR A 41 4.32 -10.60 2.52
N ALA A 42 5.64 -10.82 2.40
CA ALA A 42 6.64 -9.82 2.74
C ALA A 42 6.48 -8.56 1.87
N SER A 43 6.37 -8.71 0.55
CA SER A 43 6.13 -7.62 -0.40
C SER A 43 4.86 -6.83 -0.08
N ARG A 44 3.77 -7.51 0.31
CA ARG A 44 2.53 -6.86 0.71
C ARG A 44 2.70 -6.02 1.97
N ARG A 45 3.42 -6.52 2.98
CA ARG A 45 3.75 -5.75 4.19
C ARG A 45 4.60 -4.53 3.88
N ASP A 46 5.56 -4.64 2.97
CA ASP A 46 6.44 -3.52 2.59
C ASP A 46 5.66 -2.43 1.86
N ARG A 47 4.80 -2.80 0.90
CA ARG A 47 3.89 -1.86 0.22
C ARG A 47 2.97 -1.13 1.19
N GLU A 48 2.45 -1.84 2.19
CA GLU A 48 1.59 -1.25 3.21
C GLU A 48 2.34 -0.26 4.13
N ARG A 49 3.56 -0.60 4.56
CA ARG A 49 4.41 0.34 5.31
C ARG A 49 4.72 1.58 4.48
N GLN A 50 4.98 1.39 3.19
CA GLN A 50 5.20 2.49 2.26
C GLN A 50 3.94 3.35 2.11
N LEU A 51 2.75 2.76 2.04
CA LEU A 51 1.48 3.50 2.02
C LEU A 51 1.36 4.43 3.24
N LEU A 52 1.60 3.89 4.44
CA LEU A 52 1.54 4.67 5.68
C LEU A 52 2.59 5.78 5.72
N TRP A 53 3.80 5.49 5.26
CA TRP A 53 4.87 6.48 5.18
C TRP A 53 4.52 7.61 4.20
N VAL A 54 4.11 7.27 2.98
CA VAL A 54 3.72 8.24 1.94
C VAL A 54 2.52 9.06 2.39
N GLY A 55 1.47 8.42 2.91
CA GLY A 55 0.28 9.10 3.42
C GLY A 55 0.63 10.07 4.56
N THR A 56 1.57 9.70 5.44
CA THR A 56 2.07 10.60 6.48
C THR A 56 2.82 11.80 5.90
N GLN A 57 3.64 11.60 4.85
CA GLN A 57 4.32 12.72 4.17
C GLN A 57 3.32 13.70 3.56
N TYR A 58 2.26 13.22 2.92
CA TYR A 58 1.21 14.07 2.36
C TYR A 58 0.43 14.82 3.44
N ALA A 59 0.01 14.16 4.51
CA ALA A 59 -0.68 14.80 5.62
C ALA A 59 0.19 15.90 6.27
N GLN A 60 1.49 15.63 6.44
CA GLN A 60 2.44 16.60 6.97
C GLN A 60 2.68 17.76 5.99
N ALA A 61 2.76 17.49 4.69
CA ALA A 61 2.89 18.53 3.66
C ALA A 61 1.66 19.44 3.65
N LEU A 62 0.46 18.88 3.68
CA LEU A 62 -0.80 19.63 3.79
C LEU A 62 -0.85 20.49 5.04
N ARG A 63 -0.48 19.93 6.21
CA ARG A 63 -0.39 20.68 7.46
C ARG A 63 0.64 21.80 7.39
N SER A 64 1.79 21.53 6.79
CA SER A 64 2.84 22.55 6.60
C SER A 64 2.39 23.68 5.69
N TYR A 65 1.66 23.36 4.61
CA TYR A 65 1.12 24.31 3.65
C TYR A 65 0.06 25.23 4.29
N TYR A 66 -0.83 24.63 5.08
CA TYR A 66 -1.83 25.35 5.85
C TYR A 66 -1.18 26.35 6.82
N ARG A 67 -0.12 25.92 7.54
CA ARG A 67 0.57 26.75 8.54
C ARG A 67 1.51 27.80 7.95
N SER A 68 2.03 27.60 6.74
CA SER A 68 2.94 28.58 6.13
C SER A 68 2.22 29.79 5.57
N SER A 69 0.91 29.70 5.27
CA SER A 69 0.16 30.76 4.60
C SER A 69 0.23 32.10 5.36
N PRO A 70 0.77 33.20 4.77
CA PRO A 70 0.95 34.51 5.42
C PRO A 70 -0.33 35.30 5.70
N GLY A 71 -1.49 34.66 5.61
CA GLY A 71 -2.80 35.29 5.66
C GLY A 71 -3.88 34.26 5.99
N LEU A 72 -4.96 34.20 5.21
CA LEU A 72 -6.01 33.21 5.42
C LEU A 72 -5.45 31.79 5.19
N ALA A 73 -5.38 30.99 6.24
CA ALA A 73 -4.86 29.64 6.18
C ALA A 73 -5.75 28.79 5.27
N GLN A 74 -5.19 28.38 4.13
CA GLN A 74 -5.93 27.68 3.08
C GLN A 74 -5.16 26.47 2.58
N TYR A 75 -5.90 25.41 2.26
CA TYR A 75 -5.35 24.21 1.64
C TYR A 75 -4.96 24.42 0.16
N PRO A 76 -4.19 23.51 -0.44
CA PRO A 76 -3.89 23.56 -1.85
C PRO A 76 -5.10 23.16 -2.70
N LYS A 77 -5.17 23.64 -3.94
CA LYS A 77 -6.20 23.22 -4.92
C LYS A 77 -5.77 21.93 -5.63
N GLU A 78 -4.47 21.77 -5.83
CA GLU A 78 -3.86 20.62 -6.49
C GLU A 78 -2.70 20.08 -5.69
N LEU A 79 -2.36 18.80 -5.87
CA LEU A 79 -1.15 18.23 -5.24
C LEU A 79 0.13 18.91 -5.74
N ALA A 80 0.13 19.45 -6.97
CA ALA A 80 1.26 20.20 -7.53
C ALA A 80 1.63 21.43 -6.67
N ASP A 81 0.63 22.08 -6.05
CA ASP A 81 0.85 23.22 -5.15
C ASP A 81 1.68 22.83 -3.90
N LEU A 82 1.66 21.56 -3.49
CA LEU A 82 2.50 21.07 -2.38
C LEU A 82 3.95 20.90 -2.79
N LEU A 83 4.19 20.59 -4.07
CA LEU A 83 5.53 20.50 -4.63
C LEU A 83 6.12 21.90 -4.77
N GLN A 84 5.38 22.82 -5.40
CA GLN A 84 5.87 24.15 -5.70
C GLN A 84 4.82 25.19 -5.30
N ASP A 85 5.02 25.81 -4.13
CA ASP A 85 4.16 26.89 -3.68
C ASP A 85 4.63 28.23 -4.29
N GLU A 86 3.92 28.70 -5.32
CA GLU A 86 4.16 29.99 -5.99
C GLU A 86 3.61 31.20 -5.23
N ARG A 87 2.94 30.99 -4.09
CA ARG A 87 2.37 32.11 -3.30
C ARG A 87 3.42 32.90 -2.54
N PHE A 88 4.65 32.39 -2.48
CA PHE A 88 5.79 33.06 -1.87
C PHE A 88 6.72 33.62 -2.95
N PRO A 89 7.42 34.73 -2.68
CA PRO A 89 8.46 35.26 -3.57
C PRO A 89 9.61 34.27 -3.83
N GLY A 90 9.74 33.23 -3.00
CA GLY A 90 10.62 32.09 -3.23
C GLY A 90 9.82 30.79 -3.19
N ALA A 91 9.95 29.95 -4.23
CA ALA A 91 9.24 28.68 -4.36
C ALA A 91 9.48 27.78 -3.12
N LYS A 92 8.43 27.61 -2.30
CA LYS A 92 8.51 26.78 -1.10
C LYS A 92 8.04 25.37 -1.43
N HIS A 93 8.88 24.38 -1.13
CA HIS A 93 8.57 22.98 -1.37
C HIS A 93 8.14 22.31 -0.05
N HIS A 94 6.91 21.82 0.01
CA HIS A 94 6.37 21.13 1.20
C HIS A 94 6.54 19.61 1.13
N ILE A 95 6.73 19.08 -0.08
CA ILE A 95 7.04 17.68 -0.34
C ILE A 95 8.19 17.58 -1.35
N ARG A 96 9.03 16.54 -1.22
CA ARG A 96 10.18 16.34 -2.11
C ARG A 96 9.76 15.96 -3.53
N GLN A 97 8.71 15.17 -3.65
CA GLN A 97 8.17 14.67 -4.92
C GLN A 97 6.74 14.17 -4.70
N LEU A 98 5.97 14.07 -5.78
CA LEU A 98 4.67 13.40 -5.75
C LEU A 98 4.89 11.89 -5.73
N TYR A 99 4.68 11.27 -4.57
CA TYR A 99 4.81 9.83 -4.43
C TYR A 99 3.57 9.13 -5.00
N PRO A 100 3.74 8.12 -5.86
CA PRO A 100 2.64 7.31 -6.38
C PRO A 100 2.06 6.41 -5.27
N ASP A 101 0.79 6.03 -5.41
CA ASP A 101 0.18 5.03 -4.53
C ASP A 101 0.80 3.64 -4.75
N PRO A 102 1.46 3.04 -3.73
CA PRO A 102 2.08 1.71 -3.85
C PRO A 102 1.07 0.55 -3.93
N ILE A 103 -0.21 0.78 -3.63
CA ILE A 103 -1.26 -0.25 -3.65
C ILE A 103 -2.26 0.00 -4.78
N GLY A 104 -2.77 1.22 -4.91
CA GLY A 104 -3.82 1.60 -5.87
C GLY A 104 -3.35 1.85 -7.32
N GLY A 105 -2.10 1.54 -7.66
CA GLY A 105 -1.61 1.68 -9.04
C GLY A 105 -1.12 3.09 -9.40
N GLY A 106 -0.76 3.90 -8.41
CA GLY A 106 -0.10 5.20 -8.61
C GLY A 106 -1.00 6.42 -8.42
N GLU A 107 -2.30 6.29 -8.64
CA GLU A 107 -3.25 7.40 -8.46
C GLU A 107 -3.85 7.41 -7.06
N TRP A 108 -3.89 8.61 -6.47
CA TRP A 108 -4.49 8.85 -5.16
C TRP A 108 -5.91 9.39 -5.28
N PHE A 109 -6.78 8.96 -4.38
CA PHE A 109 -8.09 9.58 -4.22
C PHE A 109 -7.96 10.87 -3.42
N LEU A 110 -8.33 12.00 -4.02
CA LEU A 110 -8.22 13.33 -3.42
C LEU A 110 -9.51 13.68 -2.68
N MET A 111 -9.42 13.88 -1.37
CA MET A 111 -10.55 14.33 -0.56
C MET A 111 -10.61 15.85 -0.58
N ARG A 112 -11.70 16.40 -1.13
CA ARG A 112 -11.92 17.84 -1.21
C ARG A 112 -12.95 18.29 -0.18
N GLY A 113 -12.65 19.38 0.53
CA GLY A 113 -13.60 20.03 1.43
C GLY A 113 -14.68 20.82 0.68
N PHE A 114 -15.59 21.45 1.42
CA PHE A 114 -16.64 22.32 0.86
C PHE A 114 -16.11 23.52 0.07
N ASP A 115 -14.88 23.93 0.36
CA ASP A 115 -14.17 25.00 -0.35
C ASP A 115 -13.47 24.51 -1.64
N GLY A 116 -13.63 23.23 -2.00
CA GLY A 116 -13.02 22.60 -3.18
C GLY A 116 -11.53 22.30 -3.04
N ARG A 117 -10.95 22.55 -1.86
CA ARG A 117 -9.53 22.36 -1.57
C ARG A 117 -9.23 20.96 -1.06
N ILE A 118 -8.03 20.46 -1.31
CA ILE A 118 -7.62 19.11 -0.91
C ILE A 118 -7.30 19.12 0.59
N THR A 119 -8.13 18.47 1.40
CA THR A 119 -7.95 18.37 2.85
C THR A 119 -7.27 17.06 3.28
N GLY A 120 -7.27 16.07 2.40
CA GLY A 120 -6.60 14.80 2.59
C GLY A 120 -6.57 13.94 1.33
N ILE A 121 -5.95 12.78 1.48
CA ILE A 121 -5.86 11.78 0.42
C ILE A 121 -6.14 10.38 0.99
N SER A 122 -6.60 9.46 0.13
CA SER A 122 -6.69 8.04 0.45
C SER A 122 -6.33 7.19 -0.77
N SER A 123 -5.99 5.92 -0.52
CA SER A 123 -5.78 4.96 -1.61
C SER A 123 -7.14 4.54 -2.19
N PRO A 124 -7.33 4.43 -3.52
CA PRO A 124 -8.56 3.87 -4.08
C PRO A 124 -8.71 2.36 -3.86
N SER A 125 -7.67 1.65 -3.38
CA SER A 125 -7.72 0.20 -3.22
C SER A 125 -8.68 -0.26 -2.13
N THR A 126 -9.52 -1.24 -2.47
CA THR A 126 -10.44 -1.93 -1.54
C THR A 126 -9.82 -3.15 -0.87
N ASP A 127 -8.52 -3.40 -1.09
CA ASP A 127 -7.84 -4.53 -0.48
C ASP A 127 -7.82 -4.45 1.05
N LYS A 128 -7.89 -5.62 1.69
CA LYS A 128 -7.87 -5.72 3.15
C LYS A 128 -6.47 -5.46 3.72
N PRO A 129 -6.29 -4.51 4.65
CA PRO A 129 -5.00 -4.26 5.27
C PRO A 129 -4.50 -5.43 6.11
N LEU A 130 -3.19 -5.66 6.10
CA LEU A 130 -2.52 -6.63 6.97
C LEU A 130 -2.34 -6.07 8.38
N LYS A 131 -2.00 -4.79 8.52
CA LYS A 131 -1.93 -4.11 9.83
C LYS A 131 -3.32 -3.70 10.26
N GLN A 132 -3.77 -4.30 11.35
CA GLN A 132 -5.04 -3.96 11.97
C GLN A 132 -4.87 -3.12 13.22
N ALA A 133 -3.69 -3.13 13.87
CA ALA A 133 -3.45 -2.46 15.15
C ALA A 133 -2.04 -1.84 15.22
N ASP A 134 -1.77 -1.15 16.34
CA ASP A 134 -0.48 -0.48 16.63
C ASP A 134 -0.16 0.64 15.62
N PHE A 135 -1.16 1.49 15.34
CA PHE A 135 -0.95 2.69 14.56
C PHE A 135 -0.43 3.82 15.46
N PRO A 136 0.40 4.74 14.92
CA PRO A 136 0.76 5.97 15.62
C PRO A 136 -0.49 6.75 16.05
N ALA A 137 -0.43 7.52 17.12
CA ALA A 137 -1.58 8.24 17.68
C ALA A 137 -2.34 9.14 16.67
N GLN A 138 -1.63 9.67 15.68
CA GLN A 138 -2.22 10.45 14.59
C GLN A 138 -3.11 9.64 13.65
N TRP A 139 -2.92 8.31 13.59
CA TRP A 139 -3.60 7.35 12.72
C TRP A 139 -4.33 6.26 13.52
N SER A 140 -4.65 6.51 14.79
CA SER A 140 -5.38 5.57 15.66
C SER A 140 -6.72 5.12 15.07
N ASP A 141 -7.34 5.99 14.29
CA ASP A 141 -8.63 5.78 13.64
C ASP A 141 -8.60 4.69 12.55
N PHE A 142 -7.40 4.31 12.08
CA PHE A 142 -7.22 3.23 11.10
C PHE A 142 -7.33 1.82 11.69
N ASN A 143 -7.34 1.72 13.02
CA ASN A 143 -7.41 0.45 13.73
C ASN A 143 -8.73 -0.28 13.42
N GLY A 144 -8.63 -1.51 12.93
CA GLY A 144 -9.78 -2.34 12.59
C GLY A 144 -10.50 -1.97 11.28
N MET A 145 -9.98 -1.05 10.47
CA MET A 145 -10.57 -0.74 9.16
C MET A 145 -10.49 -1.92 8.19
N ALA A 146 -11.52 -2.05 7.35
CA ALA A 146 -11.69 -3.20 6.47
C ALA A 146 -10.91 -3.08 5.15
N SER A 147 -10.63 -1.86 4.70
CA SER A 147 -9.95 -1.59 3.42
C SER A 147 -8.95 -0.43 3.49
N TYR A 148 -7.99 -0.38 2.55
CA TYR A 148 -7.07 0.76 2.42
C TYR A 148 -7.77 2.06 2.03
N LYS A 149 -8.92 1.98 1.37
CA LYS A 149 -9.76 3.15 1.05
C LYS A 149 -10.26 3.88 2.30
N ASP A 150 -10.46 3.15 3.39
CA ASP A 150 -10.89 3.72 4.66
C ASP A 150 -9.75 4.50 5.34
N TRP A 151 -8.49 4.25 4.96
CA TRP A 151 -7.32 4.95 5.50
C TRP A 151 -7.19 6.33 4.87
N GLN A 152 -7.82 7.30 5.50
CA GLN A 152 -7.86 8.69 5.07
C GLN A 152 -6.76 9.51 5.74
N PHE A 153 -5.77 9.93 4.96
CA PHE A 153 -4.65 10.75 5.42
C PHE A 153 -5.00 12.24 5.30
N VAL A 154 -5.52 12.81 6.38
CA VAL A 154 -5.89 14.24 6.45
C VAL A 154 -4.87 15.05 7.25
N ALA A 155 -4.81 16.35 6.98
CA ALA A 155 -3.93 17.27 7.71
C ALA A 155 -4.38 17.52 9.15
N GLU A 156 -5.69 17.60 9.38
CA GLU A 156 -6.30 17.86 10.67
C GLU A 156 -7.57 17.01 10.83
N LYS A 157 -7.77 16.41 12.00
CA LYS A 157 -8.85 15.43 12.24
C LYS A 157 -10.24 16.06 12.07
N ALA A 158 -10.37 17.35 12.39
CA ALA A 158 -11.61 18.10 12.24
C ALA A 158 -12.18 18.09 10.80
N PHE A 159 -11.35 17.88 9.77
CA PHE A 159 -11.83 17.81 8.39
C PHE A 159 -12.41 16.44 8.01
N ILE A 160 -12.12 15.38 8.76
CA ILE A 160 -12.78 14.07 8.56
C ILE A 160 -14.25 14.21 8.94
N ASP A 161 -14.53 14.89 10.06
CA ASP A 161 -15.87 15.15 10.58
C ASP A 161 -16.66 16.18 9.74
N GLY A 162 -15.95 17.03 9.00
CA GLY A 162 -16.55 18.02 8.09
C GLY A 162 -16.80 17.46 6.68
N ALA A 163 -15.86 16.71 6.11
CA ALA A 163 -15.99 16.11 4.78
C ALA A 163 -16.91 14.87 4.80
N SER A 164 -16.97 14.17 5.94
CA SER A 164 -17.98 13.16 6.22
C SER A 164 -19.06 13.83 7.05
N GLY A 165 -20.15 14.29 6.43
CA GLY A 165 -21.38 14.56 7.17
C GLY A 165 -21.68 13.41 8.15
N PRO A 166 -22.29 13.68 9.32
CA PRO A 166 -22.11 12.90 10.54
C PRO A 166 -22.44 11.42 10.33
N ALA A 167 -21.42 10.62 10.03
CA ALA A 167 -21.54 9.16 9.86
C ALA A 167 -21.01 8.41 11.08
N LYS A 168 -21.00 9.06 12.24
CA LYS A 168 -20.83 8.42 13.56
C LYS A 168 -21.96 8.88 14.48
N GLY A 169 -23.15 8.32 14.25
CA GLY A 169 -24.28 8.53 15.14
C GLY A 169 -25.57 7.93 14.64
N LEU A 170 -25.67 6.59 14.50
CA LEU A 170 -26.96 5.87 14.43
C LEU A 170 -26.75 4.35 14.39
N SER A 171 -26.22 3.76 15.47
CA SER A 171 -26.35 2.29 15.66
C SER A 171 -26.36 1.81 17.11
N GLN A 172 -26.41 2.70 18.11
CA GLN A 172 -26.33 2.27 19.52
C GLN A 172 -27.34 2.92 20.49
N GLN A 173 -28.48 3.42 20.01
CA GLN A 173 -29.48 4.05 20.89
C GLN A 173 -30.94 3.60 20.71
N SER A 174 -31.22 2.52 19.98
CA SER A 174 -32.59 2.02 19.77
C SER A 174 -32.92 0.68 20.43
N ARG A 175 -32.16 0.21 21.43
CA ARG A 175 -32.46 -1.06 22.15
C ARG A 175 -32.76 -0.91 23.65
N ALA A 176 -33.13 0.27 24.11
CA ALA A 176 -33.51 0.45 25.51
C ALA A 176 -34.66 1.45 25.66
N ALA A 177 -35.83 1.10 25.10
CA ALA A 177 -37.13 1.59 25.57
C ALA A 177 -38.22 0.86 24.78
N GLN A 178 -38.76 -0.22 25.33
CA GLN A 178 -40.17 -0.51 25.11
C GLN A 178 -40.73 -1.21 26.37
N PRO A 179 -41.89 -0.75 26.87
CA PRO A 179 -42.50 -1.16 28.13
C PRO A 179 -43.08 -2.57 28.11
#